data_AF-A0A2S7E1H2-F1
#
_entry.id   AF-A0A2S7E1H2-F1
#
_cell.length_a   1.000
_cell.length_b   1.000
_cell.length_c   1.000
_cell.angle_alpha   90.00
_cell.angle_beta   90.00
_cell.angle_gamma   90.00
#
_symmetry.space_group_name_H-M   'P 1'
#
loop_
_entity.id
_entity.type
_entity.pdbx_description
1 polymer ?
#
loop_
_entity_poly.entity_id
_entity_poly.type
_entity_poly.pdbx_seq_one_letter_code
_entity_poly.pdbx_strand_id
1 'polypeptide(L)'
;MKFLLSLLPVAALVIVAPTLSAQSQEIIPPEMATRFVGKDGMVCGKVEKAKYAQSSEGEPTFLYMGGMFPRHTFSARIDGANRGKFSFAPETLEGKNACVLGKIQRDSARAEIEVSSPASLKLATIK
;
A
#
# COMPACT_ATOMS: atom_id res chain seq x y z
N MET A 1 -34.48 -11.19 -69.59
CA MET A 1 -34.77 -12.45 -68.88
C MET A 1 -33.73 -12.65 -67.79
N LYS A 2 -34.20 -12.96 -66.56
CA LYS A 2 -33.47 -13.51 -65.38
C LYS A 2 -32.40 -12.60 -64.75
N PHE A 3 -32.74 -11.90 -63.65
CA PHE A 3 -32.76 -12.38 -62.24
C PHE A 3 -31.40 -12.89 -61.76
N LEU A 4 -30.82 -12.21 -60.77
CA LEU A 4 -30.77 -12.69 -59.39
C LEU A 4 -30.10 -11.65 -58.48
N LEU A 5 -30.79 -11.26 -57.41
CA LEU A 5 -30.23 -10.54 -56.27
C LEU A 5 -29.07 -11.35 -55.67
N SER A 6 -28.00 -10.69 -55.23
CA SER A 6 -27.06 -11.27 -54.27
C SER A 6 -26.65 -10.26 -53.21
N LEU A 7 -26.55 -10.75 -51.98
CA LEU A 7 -26.62 -10.03 -50.72
C LEU A 7 -25.38 -9.19 -50.38
N LEU A 8 -25.59 -8.11 -49.61
CA LEU A 8 -24.55 -7.33 -48.92
C LEU A 8 -23.80 -8.18 -47.88
N PRO A 9 -22.54 -7.84 -47.57
CA PRO A 9 -22.02 -7.95 -46.22
C PRO A 9 -21.97 -6.56 -45.57
N VAL A 10 -22.80 -6.35 -44.56
CA VAL A 10 -22.65 -5.26 -43.60
C VAL A 10 -21.37 -5.54 -42.81
N ALA A 11 -20.33 -4.74 -43.03
CA ALA A 11 -19.09 -4.84 -42.24
C ALA A 11 -19.38 -4.39 -40.80
N ALA A 12 -19.48 -5.35 -39.88
CA ALA A 12 -19.63 -5.09 -38.46
C ALA A 12 -18.30 -4.57 -37.89
N LEU A 13 -18.24 -3.29 -37.51
CA LEU A 13 -17.13 -2.73 -36.73
C LEU A 13 -17.17 -3.35 -35.32
N VAL A 14 -16.20 -4.22 -35.02
CA VAL A 14 -15.99 -4.75 -33.67
C VAL A 14 -15.34 -3.65 -32.82
N ILE A 15 -16.12 -3.06 -31.91
CA ILE A 15 -15.61 -2.09 -30.94
C ILE A 15 -14.91 -2.88 -29.83
N VAL A 16 -13.58 -2.96 -29.87
CA VAL A 16 -12.78 -3.53 -28.78
C VAL A 16 -12.74 -2.50 -27.65
N ALA A 17 -13.64 -2.62 -26.68
CA ALA A 17 -13.60 -1.80 -25.48
C ALA A 17 -12.38 -2.20 -24.62
N PRO A 18 -11.52 -1.27 -24.19
CA PRO A 18 -10.45 -1.59 -23.27
C PRO A 18 -11.06 -1.95 -21.92
N THR A 19 -10.90 -3.20 -21.49
CA THR A 19 -11.20 -3.62 -20.12
C THR A 19 -10.19 -2.95 -19.20
N LEU A 20 -10.58 -1.84 -18.54
CA LEU A 20 -9.84 -1.33 -17.40
C LEU A 20 -9.97 -2.36 -16.26
N SER A 21 -9.00 -3.25 -16.14
CA SER A 21 -8.88 -4.10 -14.96
C SER A 21 -8.55 -3.20 -13.77
N ALA A 22 -9.54 -2.96 -12.92
CA ALA A 22 -9.31 -2.45 -11.59
C ALA A 22 -8.45 -3.48 -10.85
N GLN A 23 -7.14 -3.22 -10.75
CA GLN A 23 -6.26 -4.04 -9.94
C GLN A 23 -6.69 -3.85 -8.49
N SER A 24 -7.44 -4.83 -7.97
CA SER A 24 -7.67 -4.98 -6.54
C SER A 24 -6.29 -5.03 -5.88
N GLN A 25 -5.89 -3.95 -5.20
CA GLN A 25 -4.61 -3.89 -4.51
C GLN A 25 -4.65 -4.97 -3.42
N GLU A 26 -3.89 -6.05 -3.63
CA GLU A 26 -3.80 -7.15 -2.70
C GLU A 26 -3.34 -6.63 -1.33
N ILE A 27 -4.13 -6.91 -0.29
CA ILE A 27 -3.78 -6.55 1.08
C ILE A 27 -2.72 -7.54 1.56
N ILE A 28 -1.56 -7.03 1.92
CA ILE A 28 -0.42 -7.81 2.37
C ILE A 28 -0.38 -7.78 3.90
N PRO A 29 -0.47 -8.94 4.58
CA PRO A 29 -0.20 -9.00 6.01
C PRO A 29 1.26 -8.59 6.31
N PRO A 30 1.54 -7.92 7.43
CA PRO A 30 2.89 -7.44 7.73
C PRO A 30 3.94 -8.55 7.77
N GLU A 31 3.56 -9.74 8.25
CA GLU A 31 4.41 -10.93 8.34
C GLU A 31 4.85 -11.45 6.97
N MET A 32 4.09 -11.12 5.92
CA MET A 32 4.32 -11.55 4.56
C MET A 32 5.03 -10.49 3.71
N ALA A 33 5.15 -9.24 4.20
CA ALA A 33 5.64 -8.11 3.44
C ALA A 33 7.06 -8.32 2.86
N THR A 34 7.93 -9.07 3.56
CA THR A 34 9.29 -9.41 3.08
C THR A 34 9.30 -10.16 1.74
N ARG A 35 8.23 -10.91 1.42
CA ARG A 35 8.08 -11.61 0.14
C ARG A 35 7.75 -10.68 -1.03
N PHE A 36 7.37 -9.44 -0.74
CA PHE A 36 6.97 -8.43 -1.71
C PHE A 36 8.00 -7.30 -1.86
N VAL A 37 9.20 -7.45 -1.28
CA VAL A 37 10.29 -6.48 -1.42
C VAL A 37 10.54 -6.17 -2.90
N GLY A 38 10.67 -4.88 -3.20
CA GLY A 38 10.88 -4.35 -4.54
C GLY A 38 9.60 -3.94 -5.25
N LYS A 39 8.43 -4.38 -4.79
CA LYS A 39 7.11 -4.07 -5.37
C LYS A 39 6.40 -2.98 -4.57
N ASP A 40 5.47 -2.29 -5.23
CA ASP A 40 4.47 -1.48 -4.55
C ASP A 40 3.37 -2.38 -3.98
N GLY A 41 2.91 -2.07 -2.77
CA GLY A 41 1.90 -2.85 -2.09
C GLY A 41 1.21 -2.09 -0.97
N MET A 42 0.13 -2.67 -0.46
CA MET A 42 -0.61 -2.16 0.69
C MET A 42 -0.46 -3.16 1.85
N VAL A 43 0.32 -2.78 2.85
CA VAL A 43 0.56 -3.59 4.04
C VAL A 43 -0.41 -3.15 5.14
N CYS A 44 -1.30 -4.03 5.56
CA CYS A 44 -2.31 -3.71 6.58
C CYS A 44 -2.11 -4.57 7.82
N GLY A 45 -2.08 -3.95 9.00
CA GLY A 45 -1.98 -4.66 10.26
C GLY A 45 -2.21 -3.76 11.47
N LYS A 46 -2.16 -4.38 12.65
CA LYS A 46 -2.16 -3.62 13.90
C LYS A 46 -0.80 -2.95 14.08
N VAL A 47 -0.80 -1.70 14.52
CA VAL A 47 0.42 -1.03 14.98
C VAL A 47 0.66 -1.47 16.43
N GLU A 48 1.53 -2.46 16.67
CA GLU A 48 1.81 -2.90 18.04
C GLU A 48 2.65 -1.87 18.81
N LYS A 49 3.46 -1.08 18.12
CA LYS A 49 4.23 -0.01 18.74
C LYS A 49 4.43 1.16 17.77
N ALA A 50 4.25 2.38 18.25
CA ALA A 50 4.67 3.58 17.54
C ALA A 50 5.76 4.31 18.33
N LYS A 51 6.79 4.79 17.64
CA LYS A 51 7.93 5.47 18.27
C LYS A 51 8.43 6.63 17.42
N TYR A 52 8.42 7.82 18.00
CA TYR A 52 9.14 8.96 17.45
C TYR A 52 10.58 8.96 17.93
N ALA A 53 11.53 8.85 17.00
CA ALA A 53 12.96 8.76 17.28
C ALA A 53 13.62 10.14 17.18
N GLN A 54 13.28 11.04 18.11
CA GLN A 54 13.79 12.43 18.15
C GLN A 54 15.31 12.54 18.21
N SER A 55 16.00 11.57 18.80
CA SER A 55 17.46 11.58 18.92
C SER A 55 18.18 10.91 17.75
N SER A 56 17.44 10.48 16.71
CA SER A 56 17.99 9.84 15.52
C SER A 56 18.07 10.82 14.36
N GLU A 57 19.04 10.62 13.48
CA GLU A 57 19.17 11.42 12.25
C GLU A 57 17.86 11.38 11.44
N GLY A 58 17.41 12.55 10.99
CA GLY A 58 16.15 12.71 10.25
C GLY A 58 14.88 12.62 11.13
N GLU A 59 15.01 12.42 12.43
CA GLU A 59 13.93 12.33 13.41
C GLU A 59 12.73 11.50 12.92
N PRO A 60 12.93 10.24 12.49
CA PRO A 60 11.84 9.45 11.93
C PRO A 60 10.84 9.02 13.00
N THR A 61 9.61 8.79 12.57
CA THR A 61 8.58 8.10 13.34
C THR A 61 8.34 6.73 12.77
N PHE A 62 8.44 5.70 13.59
CA PHE A 62 8.24 4.31 13.21
C PHE A 62 6.90 3.80 13.71
N LEU A 63 6.17 3.11 12.84
CA LEU A 63 5.01 2.30 13.19
C LEU A 63 5.39 0.84 12.96
N TYR A 64 5.53 0.08 14.03
CA TYR A 64 5.91 -1.32 13.98
C TYR A 64 4.66 -2.19 13.88
N MET A 65 4.68 -3.12 12.92
CA MET A 65 3.58 -4.06 12.64
C MET A 65 4.08 -5.52 12.57
N GLY A 66 3.17 -6.46 12.80
CA GLY A 66 3.42 -7.88 12.61
C GLY A 66 4.27 -8.48 13.71
N GLY A 67 3.92 -8.14 14.95
CA GLY A 67 4.59 -8.58 16.17
C GLY A 67 5.08 -7.43 17.04
N MET A 68 5.30 -7.72 18.33
CA MET A 68 5.79 -6.71 19.27
C MET A 68 7.23 -6.31 18.98
N PHE A 69 7.55 -5.02 19.05
CA PHE A 69 8.94 -4.56 19.09
C PHE A 69 9.71 -5.24 20.24
N PRO A 70 10.96 -5.71 20.04
CA PRO A 70 11.80 -5.56 18.84
C PRO A 70 11.65 -6.70 17.82
N ARG A 71 10.65 -7.58 17.92
CA ARG A 71 10.44 -8.74 17.02
C ARG A 71 9.40 -8.53 15.91
N HIS A 72 8.95 -7.28 15.69
CA HIS A 72 8.07 -6.93 14.57
C HIS A 72 8.69 -7.33 13.21
N THR A 73 7.84 -7.61 12.23
CA THR A 73 8.26 -8.07 10.89
C THR A 73 8.19 -6.97 9.83
N PHE A 74 7.48 -5.87 10.14
CA PHE A 74 7.32 -4.72 9.26
C PHE A 74 7.45 -3.39 10.01
N SER A 75 8.01 -2.38 9.35
CA SER A 75 8.02 -0.99 9.79
C SER A 75 7.40 -0.05 8.74
N ALA A 76 6.59 0.90 9.19
CA ALA A 76 6.29 2.09 8.41
C ALA A 76 7.14 3.24 8.96
N ARG A 77 8.03 3.80 8.14
CA ARG A 77 8.91 4.91 8.51
C ARG A 77 8.36 6.21 7.94
N ILE A 78 8.05 7.16 8.81
CA ILE A 78 7.69 8.53 8.45
C ILE A 78 8.89 9.41 8.78
N ASP A 79 9.60 9.92 7.78
CA ASP A 79 10.70 10.85 8.02
C ASP A 79 10.23 12.13 8.72
N GLY A 80 11.09 12.72 9.55
CA GLY A 80 10.77 13.93 10.32
C GLY A 80 10.30 15.08 9.42
N ALA A 81 10.89 15.22 8.22
CA ALA A 81 10.48 16.20 7.21
C ALA A 81 9.04 16.01 6.70
N ASN A 82 8.52 14.78 6.76
CA ASN A 82 7.16 14.43 6.33
C ASN A 82 6.16 14.41 7.50
N ARG A 83 6.64 14.33 8.75
CA ARG A 83 5.80 14.25 9.95
C ARG A 83 4.79 15.40 10.07
N GLY A 84 5.20 16.62 9.74
CA GLY A 84 4.33 17.80 9.78
C GLY A 84 3.19 17.81 8.75
N LYS A 85 3.20 16.88 7.77
CA LYS A 85 2.12 16.75 6.78
C LYS A 85 0.89 16.03 7.36
N PHE A 86 1.04 15.32 8.48
CA PHE A 86 -0.04 14.58 9.11
C PHE A 86 -0.82 15.51 10.05
N SER A 87 -2.15 15.49 9.95
CA SER A 87 -3.05 16.28 10.81
C SER A 87 -3.13 15.75 12.25
N PHE A 88 -2.48 14.62 12.52
CA PHE A 88 -2.42 13.95 13.82
C PHE A 88 -0.99 13.46 14.06
N ALA A 89 -0.61 13.26 15.33
CA ALA A 89 0.66 12.62 15.66
C ALA A 89 0.61 11.13 15.30
N PRO A 90 1.47 10.60 14.41
CA PRO A 90 1.45 9.20 14.00
C PRO A 90 1.49 8.18 15.15
N GLU A 91 2.02 8.56 16.31
CA GLU A 91 2.08 7.73 17.52
C GLU A 91 0.70 7.39 18.08
N THR A 92 -0.30 8.22 17.80
CA THR A 92 -1.71 7.95 18.16
C THR A 92 -2.30 6.74 17.43
N LEU A 93 -1.59 6.19 16.43
CA LEU A 93 -1.95 4.95 15.75
C LEU A 93 -1.59 3.69 16.55
N GLU A 94 -0.79 3.80 17.62
CA GLU A 94 -0.47 2.65 18.48
C GLU A 94 -1.76 1.96 18.96
N GLY A 95 -1.81 0.64 18.78
CA GLY A 95 -2.96 -0.19 19.10
C GLY A 95 -4.08 -0.20 18.05
N LYS A 96 -4.03 0.67 17.02
CA LYS A 96 -5.00 0.71 15.93
C LYS A 96 -4.55 -0.15 14.76
N ASN A 97 -5.52 -0.53 13.92
CA ASN A 97 -5.23 -1.14 12.63
C ASN A 97 -5.00 -0.05 11.58
N ALA A 98 -3.94 -0.17 10.80
CA ALA A 98 -3.60 0.76 9.75
C ALA A 98 -3.12 0.01 8.49
N CYS A 99 -3.33 0.63 7.34
CA CYS A 99 -2.86 0.20 6.04
C CYS A 99 -1.85 1.21 5.51
N VAL A 100 -0.68 0.73 5.11
CA VAL A 100 0.44 1.51 4.63
C VAL A 100 0.68 1.16 3.17
N LEU A 101 0.65 2.18 2.31
CA LEU A 101 0.80 2.04 0.87
C LEU A 101 2.14 2.61 0.43
N GLY A 102 2.88 1.83 -0.34
CA GLY A 102 4.10 2.30 -0.98
C GLY A 102 4.99 1.17 -1.43
N LYS A 103 6.22 1.55 -1.79
CA LYS A 103 7.25 0.61 -2.19
C LYS A 103 7.76 -0.15 -0.98
N ILE A 104 7.63 -1.47 -1.01
CA ILE A 104 8.12 -2.34 0.06
C ILE A 104 9.62 -2.51 -0.14
N GLN A 105 10.38 -2.08 0.86
CA GLN A 105 11.84 -2.13 0.91
C GLN A 105 12.29 -3.15 1.93
N ARG A 106 13.54 -3.61 1.79
CA ARG A 106 14.16 -4.49 2.79
C ARG A 106 14.88 -3.62 3.81
N ASP A 107 14.57 -3.83 5.08
CA ASP A 107 15.35 -3.31 6.20
C ASP A 107 15.86 -4.49 7.03
N SER A 108 17.14 -4.82 6.86
CA SER A 108 17.75 -6.02 7.46
C SER A 108 16.93 -7.29 7.13
N ALA A 109 16.42 -8.00 8.14
CA ALA A 109 15.57 -9.18 8.00
C ALA A 109 14.07 -8.87 7.83
N ARG A 110 13.69 -7.59 7.77
CA ARG A 110 12.30 -7.11 7.80
C ARG A 110 11.95 -6.36 6.51
N ALA A 111 10.67 -6.03 6.40
CA ALA A 111 10.17 -5.13 5.38
C ALA A 111 9.92 -3.74 5.95
N GLU A 112 10.14 -2.71 5.14
CA GLU A 112 9.84 -1.33 5.47
C GLU A 112 9.08 -0.65 4.32
N ILE A 113 8.15 0.24 4.64
CA ILE A 113 7.66 1.26 3.70
C ILE A 113 7.98 2.65 4.26
N GLU A 114 8.58 3.50 3.43
CA GLU A 114 8.71 4.93 3.72
C GLU A 114 7.40 5.65 3.37
N VAL A 115 6.83 6.34 4.35
CA VAL A 115 5.54 7.02 4.26
C VAL A 115 5.79 8.52 4.13
N SER A 116 5.70 9.02 2.90
CA SER A 116 6.00 10.42 2.56
C SER A 116 4.78 11.35 2.57
N SER A 117 3.56 10.79 2.65
CA SER A 117 2.31 11.56 2.66
C SER A 117 1.20 10.90 3.48
N PRO A 118 0.23 11.67 4.00
CA PRO A 118 -0.94 11.12 4.68
C PRO A 118 -1.79 10.19 3.81
N ALA A 119 -1.79 10.36 2.48
CA ALA A 119 -2.55 9.51 1.55
C ALA A 119 -2.03 8.06 1.52
N SER A 120 -0.75 7.87 1.86
CA SER A 120 -0.08 6.57 1.95
C SER A 120 -0.39 5.84 3.26
N LEU A 121 -1.16 6.43 4.17
CA LEU A 121 -1.50 5.84 5.45
C LEU A 121 -3.00 5.94 5.72
N LYS A 122 -3.67 4.80 5.86
CA LYS A 122 -5.11 4.72 6.09
C LYS A 122 -5.40 4.00 7.39
N LEU A 123 -6.34 4.52 8.18
CA LEU A 123 -6.91 3.75 9.29
C LEU A 123 -7.77 2.63 8.72
N ALA A 124 -7.56 1.41 9.21
CA ALA A 124 -8.34 0.25 8.83
C ALA A 124 -9.29 -0.14 9.95
N THR A 125 -10.55 -0.40 9.61
CA THR A 125 -11.46 -1.14 10.49
C THR A 125 -11.39 -2.60 10.07
N ILE A 126 -10.46 -3.35 10.64
CA ILE A 126 -10.42 -4.80 10.48
C ILE A 126 -11.53 -5.35 11.38
N LYS A 127 -12.65 -5.76 10.78
CA LYS A 127 -13.75 -6.47 11.45
C LYS A 127 -13.43 -7.95 11.56
#